data_AF-A0A8S3RTU0-F1
#
_entry.id   AF-A0A8S3RTU0-F1
#
_cell.length_a   1.000
_cell.length_b   1.000
_cell.length_c   1.000
_cell.angle_alpha   90.00
_cell.angle_beta   90.00
_cell.angle_gamma   90.00
#
_symmetry.space_group_name_H-M   'P 1'
#
loop_
_entity.id
_entity.type
_entity.pdbx_description
1 polymer ?
#
loop_
_entity_poly.entity_id
_entity_poly.type
_entity_poly.pdbx_seq_one_letter_code
_entity_poly.pdbx_strand_id
1 'polypeptide(L)'
;MDSGSIVYMHTDVLHQTEIVDILTKPETSCTSNVPPYKPKANEVYLFQTGADDWKCDQYLWINNGTKSVTIGNDVLKKHFYKIRLPGTTDKTNGRKRPVGSLQFKKTAYSLKSNKSLILVHYEGDETVYVPVGHGNSKKSDPPEYTRTAPSVLRKIEQDIRSGEKTAMDVYRESISNGSVSGEHQGVLNARNVKQVENLVRKVNEEERLSKDDIYNLLLLAYHMDGFIHEVTVFPDLSSIIALPEMISIVNQLLDVNTEDDVPLFSSMIPLLSVETSLFHP
;
A
#
# COMPACT_ATOMS: atom_id res chain seq x y z
N MET A 1 -1.12 7.33 -27.90
CA MET A 1 0.24 7.67 -27.45
C MET A 1 0.78 6.43 -26.77
N ASP A 2 1.90 5.90 -27.25
CA ASP A 2 2.45 4.62 -26.78
C ASP A 2 2.62 4.64 -25.26
N SER A 3 1.77 3.87 -24.60
CA SER A 3 1.55 3.89 -23.14
C SER A 3 2.51 2.93 -22.44
N GLY A 4 3.75 2.87 -22.93
CA GLY A 4 4.76 1.89 -22.51
C GLY A 4 5.84 2.51 -21.63
N SER A 5 6.58 1.65 -20.95
CA SER A 5 7.83 2.04 -20.30
C SER A 5 8.86 2.49 -21.34
N ILE A 6 9.63 3.53 -21.03
CA ILE A 6 10.69 4.03 -21.91
C ILE A 6 12.01 3.40 -21.49
N VAL A 7 12.65 2.68 -22.42
CA VAL A 7 14.01 2.15 -22.23
C VAL A 7 14.98 3.33 -22.29
N TYR A 8 15.74 3.53 -21.22
CA TYR A 8 16.75 4.58 -21.12
C TYR A 8 18.00 4.24 -21.96
N MET A 9 18.50 3.00 -21.82
CA MET A 9 19.63 2.49 -22.62
C MET A 9 19.66 0.97 -22.62
N HIS A 10 20.50 0.40 -23.50
CA HIS A 10 20.81 -1.02 -23.54
C HIS A 10 22.32 -1.23 -23.29
N THR A 11 22.68 -1.80 -22.15
CA THR A 11 24.08 -2.04 -21.77
C THR A 11 24.21 -3.22 -20.80
N ASP A 12 25.28 -4.00 -20.96
CA ASP A 12 25.62 -5.12 -20.07
C ASP A 12 26.11 -4.62 -18.70
N VAL A 13 26.73 -3.44 -18.65
CA VAL A 13 27.37 -2.90 -17.44
C VAL A 13 27.06 -1.41 -17.31
N LEU A 14 26.70 -1.00 -16.09
CA LEU A 14 26.56 0.40 -15.70
C LEU A 14 27.64 0.75 -14.68
N HIS A 15 28.51 1.68 -15.04
CA HIS A 15 29.51 2.19 -14.13
C HIS A 15 28.90 3.13 -13.09
N GLN A 16 29.52 3.19 -11.91
CA GLN A 16 28.99 3.98 -10.80
C GLN A 16 28.89 5.47 -11.12
N THR A 17 29.82 6.02 -11.88
CA THR A 17 29.81 7.42 -12.32
C THR A 17 28.60 7.69 -13.22
N GLU A 18 28.36 6.82 -14.20
CA GLU A 18 27.22 6.93 -15.12
C GLU A 18 25.89 6.88 -14.36
N ILE A 19 25.74 5.95 -13.42
CA ILE A 19 24.53 5.84 -12.59
C ILE A 19 24.24 7.15 -11.85
N VAL A 20 25.27 7.79 -11.29
CA VAL A 20 25.13 9.06 -10.57
C VAL A 20 24.81 10.20 -11.52
N ASP A 21 25.46 10.26 -12.68
CA ASP A 21 25.19 11.29 -13.68
C ASP A 21 23.74 11.21 -14.18
N ILE A 22 23.24 10.01 -14.46
CA ILE A 22 21.84 9.77 -14.87
C ILE A 22 20.86 10.20 -13.78
N LEU A 23 21.12 9.85 -12.52
CA LEU A 23 20.22 10.16 -11.40
C LEU A 23 20.27 11.62 -10.95
N THR A 24 21.36 12.34 -11.22
CA THR A 24 21.50 13.76 -10.88
C THR A 24 21.02 14.69 -12.00
N LYS A 25 21.18 14.28 -13.26
CA LYS A 25 20.79 15.03 -14.45
C LYS A 25 19.92 14.16 -15.35
N PRO A 26 18.69 13.83 -14.92
CA PRO A 26 17.81 12.97 -15.68
C PRO A 26 17.43 13.61 -17.01
N GLU A 27 17.49 12.84 -18.08
CA GLU A 27 16.91 13.23 -19.35
C GLU A 27 15.39 12.97 -19.30
N THR A 28 14.59 14.04 -19.35
CA THR A 28 13.13 13.95 -19.17
C THR A 28 12.44 13.13 -20.26
N SER A 29 12.98 13.17 -21.49
CA SER A 29 12.55 12.36 -22.64
C SER A 29 12.69 10.85 -22.39
N CYS A 30 13.64 10.45 -21.56
CA CYS A 30 13.98 9.05 -21.29
C CYS A 30 13.46 8.57 -19.92
N THR A 31 12.67 9.39 -19.24
CA THR A 31 12.09 9.09 -17.93
C THR A 31 10.67 8.54 -18.09
N SER A 32 10.40 7.40 -17.47
CA SER A 32 9.09 6.74 -17.56
C SER A 32 8.30 6.84 -16.26
N ASN A 33 6.98 6.94 -16.39
CA ASN A 33 5.99 6.84 -15.30
C ASN A 33 5.22 5.51 -15.32
N VAL A 34 5.49 4.66 -16.32
CA VAL A 34 4.81 3.38 -16.53
C VAL A 34 5.82 2.28 -16.22
N PRO A 35 5.52 1.32 -15.33
CA PRO A 35 6.48 0.27 -15.00
C PRO A 35 6.85 -0.56 -16.24
N PRO A 36 8.07 -1.13 -16.28
CA PRO A 36 8.47 -1.97 -17.38
C PRO A 36 7.60 -3.23 -17.40
N TYR A 37 7.40 -3.83 -18.57
CA TYR A 37 6.65 -5.08 -18.69
C TYR A 37 7.56 -6.14 -19.28
N LYS A 38 7.88 -7.18 -18.50
CA LYS A 38 8.82 -8.24 -18.88
C LYS A 38 10.10 -7.70 -19.56
N PRO A 39 10.84 -6.81 -18.88
CA PRO A 39 12.06 -6.25 -19.42
C PRO A 39 13.07 -7.34 -19.78
N LYS A 40 13.87 -7.08 -20.81
CA LYS A 40 14.90 -8.00 -21.30
C LYS A 40 16.22 -7.76 -20.59
N ALA A 41 17.13 -8.72 -20.73
CA ALA A 41 18.52 -8.52 -20.38
C ALA A 41 19.07 -7.22 -20.99
N ASN A 42 19.91 -6.55 -20.19
CA ASN A 42 20.65 -5.33 -20.53
C ASN A 42 19.80 -4.08 -20.72
N GLU A 43 18.47 -4.16 -20.57
CA GLU A 43 17.63 -2.99 -20.56
C GLU A 43 17.79 -2.20 -19.25
N VAL A 44 17.88 -0.89 -19.40
CA VAL A 44 17.94 0.07 -18.31
C VAL A 44 16.76 1.01 -18.42
N TYR A 45 16.11 1.30 -17.30
CA TYR A 45 14.95 2.16 -17.24
C TYR A 45 15.13 3.21 -16.15
N LEU A 46 14.81 4.46 -16.46
CA LEU A 46 14.77 5.55 -15.50
C LEU A 46 13.32 5.86 -15.15
N PHE A 47 12.95 5.70 -13.88
CA PHE A 47 11.59 5.90 -13.41
C PHE A 47 11.48 7.12 -12.51
N GLN A 48 10.47 7.94 -12.78
CA GLN A 48 10.03 8.95 -11.83
C GLN A 48 8.98 8.34 -10.91
N THR A 49 9.29 8.32 -9.63
CA THR A 49 8.57 7.57 -8.61
C THR A 49 7.87 8.52 -7.66
N GLY A 50 6.54 8.41 -7.59
CA GLY A 50 5.77 8.67 -6.37
C GLY A 50 5.38 7.37 -5.64
N ALA A 51 5.80 6.22 -6.18
CA ALA A 51 5.34 4.89 -5.83
C ALA A 51 6.41 3.82 -6.11
N ASP A 52 6.31 2.67 -5.45
CA ASP A 52 7.12 1.48 -5.72
C ASP A 52 6.69 0.71 -7.00
N ASP A 53 6.10 1.41 -7.98
CA ASP A 53 5.48 0.81 -9.16
C ASP A 53 6.48 0.13 -10.08
N TRP A 54 7.70 0.65 -10.16
CA TRP A 54 8.83 0.04 -10.87
C TRP A 54 9.09 -1.42 -10.45
N LYS A 55 8.61 -1.84 -9.27
CA LYS A 55 8.69 -3.25 -8.82
C LYS A 55 7.70 -4.17 -9.52
N CYS A 56 6.74 -3.65 -10.28
CA CYS A 56 5.69 -4.41 -10.98
C CYS A 56 6.09 -4.70 -12.44
N ASP A 57 7.29 -5.23 -12.60
CA ASP A 57 7.89 -5.57 -13.90
C ASP A 57 7.46 -6.93 -14.48
N GLN A 58 6.49 -7.57 -13.81
CA GLN A 58 5.94 -8.90 -14.10
C GLN A 58 6.90 -10.08 -13.91
N TYR A 59 8.07 -9.84 -13.34
CA TYR A 59 8.91 -10.88 -12.81
C TYR A 59 8.72 -11.03 -11.30
N LEU A 60 9.00 -12.23 -10.79
CA LEU A 60 9.05 -12.48 -9.36
C LEU A 60 10.49 -12.40 -8.87
N TRP A 61 10.75 -11.48 -7.96
CA TRP A 61 12.08 -11.22 -7.43
C TRP A 61 12.22 -11.65 -5.98
N ILE A 62 13.41 -12.12 -5.61
CA ILE A 62 13.84 -12.25 -4.21
C ILE A 62 14.83 -11.13 -3.91
N ASN A 63 14.57 -10.36 -2.86
CA ASN A 63 15.51 -9.34 -2.38
C ASN A 63 16.82 -10.04 -1.95
N ASN A 64 17.93 -9.61 -2.54
CA ASN A 64 19.27 -10.15 -2.33
C ASN A 64 20.18 -9.17 -1.58
N GLY A 65 19.59 -8.21 -0.85
CA GLY A 65 20.28 -7.25 -0.02
C GLY A 65 20.33 -5.85 -0.61
N THR A 66 20.93 -4.94 0.16
CA THR A 66 21.10 -3.54 -0.22
C THR A 66 22.51 -3.11 0.14
N LYS A 67 23.16 -2.34 -0.74
CA LYS A 67 24.44 -1.69 -0.46
C LYS A 67 24.28 -0.18 -0.60
N SER A 68 25.00 0.57 0.22
CA SER A 68 25.06 2.03 0.14
C SER A 68 26.49 2.44 -0.11
N VAL A 69 26.71 3.40 -1.02
CA VAL A 69 28.02 3.96 -1.33
C VAL A 69 27.92 5.47 -1.25
N THR A 70 28.76 6.09 -0.43
CA THR A 70 28.87 7.55 -0.36
C THR A 70 29.64 8.06 -1.57
N ILE A 71 29.07 9.03 -2.30
CA ILE A 71 29.65 9.63 -3.50
C ILE A 71 29.54 11.15 -3.35
N GLY A 72 30.67 11.81 -3.14
CA GLY A 72 30.70 13.22 -2.76
C GLY A 72 29.91 13.44 -1.46
N ASN A 73 28.88 14.28 -1.53
CA ASN A 73 28.00 14.62 -0.40
C ASN A 73 26.69 13.82 -0.36
N ASP A 74 26.52 12.83 -1.24
CA ASP A 74 25.30 12.03 -1.34
C ASP A 74 25.58 10.54 -1.15
N VAL A 75 24.51 9.75 -0.99
CA VAL A 75 24.57 8.30 -0.82
C VAL A 75 23.78 7.63 -1.93
N LEU A 76 24.50 6.88 -2.76
CA LEU A 76 23.91 5.97 -3.75
C LEU A 76 23.50 4.67 -3.08
N LYS A 77 22.21 4.35 -3.09
CA LYS A 77 21.68 3.06 -2.65
C LYS A 77 21.51 2.12 -3.84
N LYS A 78 21.94 0.87 -3.67
CA LYS A 78 21.82 -0.22 -4.63
C LYS A 78 21.01 -1.35 -4.00
N HIS A 79 19.84 -1.62 -4.54
CA HIS A 79 19.00 -2.74 -4.14
C HIS A 79 19.18 -3.89 -5.13
N PHE A 80 19.60 -5.05 -4.63
CA PHE A 80 19.88 -6.21 -5.47
C PHE A 80 18.72 -7.20 -5.41
N TYR A 81 18.36 -7.74 -6.55
CA TYR A 81 17.30 -8.73 -6.69
C TYR A 81 17.78 -9.89 -7.55
N LYS A 82 17.38 -11.09 -7.15
CA LYS A 82 17.61 -12.33 -7.90
C LYS A 82 16.27 -12.88 -8.37
N ILE A 83 16.19 -13.40 -9.59
CA ILE A 83 14.94 -13.95 -10.12
C ILE A 83 14.49 -15.13 -9.25
N ARG A 84 13.19 -15.21 -8.96
CA ARG A 84 12.57 -16.30 -8.20
C ARG A 84 12.22 -17.43 -9.15
N LEU A 85 12.84 -18.58 -8.95
CA LEU A 85 12.50 -19.82 -9.61
C LEU A 85 11.53 -20.66 -8.76
N PRO A 86 10.66 -21.48 -9.40
CA PRO A 86 9.82 -22.42 -8.68
C PRO A 86 10.68 -23.38 -7.86
N GLY A 87 10.23 -23.64 -6.63
CA GLY A 87 10.93 -24.55 -5.72
C GLY A 87 10.88 -25.99 -6.19
N THR A 88 11.97 -26.74 -5.98
CA THR A 88 11.95 -28.19 -6.05
C THR A 88 11.32 -28.76 -4.78
N THR A 89 10.59 -29.88 -4.90
CA THR A 89 9.94 -30.51 -3.75
C THR A 89 11.00 -31.05 -2.80
N ASP A 90 11.05 -30.49 -1.58
CA ASP A 90 11.92 -31.01 -0.54
C ASP A 90 11.33 -32.33 -0.02
N LYS A 91 12.08 -33.44 -0.15
CA LYS A 91 11.60 -34.80 0.13
C LYS A 91 11.15 -35.01 1.59
N THR A 92 11.51 -34.10 2.49
CA THR A 92 11.30 -34.22 3.93
C THR A 92 10.11 -33.41 4.46
N ASN A 93 9.68 -32.33 3.78
CA ASN A 93 8.66 -31.41 4.32
C ASN A 93 7.54 -31.03 3.32
N GLY A 94 7.53 -31.59 2.11
CA GLY A 94 6.44 -31.47 1.13
C GLY A 94 6.18 -30.06 0.56
N ARG A 95 6.76 -29.00 1.14
CA ARG A 95 6.62 -27.62 0.68
C ARG A 95 7.73 -27.26 -0.29
N LYS A 96 7.36 -26.92 -1.52
CA LYS A 96 8.27 -26.35 -2.53
C LYS A 96 8.72 -24.95 -2.08
N ARG A 97 9.95 -24.83 -1.59
CA ARG A 97 10.52 -23.52 -1.26
C ARG A 97 11.11 -22.89 -2.52
N PRO A 98 10.72 -21.67 -2.88
CA PRO A 98 11.28 -21.00 -4.06
C PRO A 98 12.79 -20.81 -3.91
N VAL A 99 13.52 -20.95 -5.01
CA VAL A 99 14.98 -20.74 -5.07
C VAL A 99 15.25 -19.47 -5.86
N GLY A 100 16.22 -18.66 -5.43
CA GLY A 100 16.64 -17.49 -6.17
C GLY A 100 17.82 -17.80 -7.09
N SER A 101 17.78 -17.33 -8.33
CA SER A 101 18.86 -17.49 -9.32
C SER A 101 19.49 -16.15 -9.67
N LEU A 102 20.82 -16.13 -9.83
CA LEU A 102 21.55 -14.96 -10.34
C LEU A 102 21.68 -14.95 -11.87
N GLN A 103 21.14 -15.96 -12.57
CA GLN A 103 21.15 -16.01 -14.03
C GLN A 103 20.35 -14.87 -14.66
N PHE A 104 19.34 -14.35 -13.95
CA PHE A 104 18.69 -13.09 -14.27
C PHE A 104 18.54 -12.29 -12.99
N LYS A 105 19.09 -11.07 -12.99
CA LYS A 105 19.16 -10.21 -11.82
C LYS A 105 18.66 -8.82 -12.18
N LYS A 106 18.12 -8.15 -11.17
CA LYS A 106 17.69 -6.76 -11.24
C LYS A 106 18.45 -5.97 -10.19
N THR A 107 18.96 -4.81 -10.58
CA THR A 107 19.54 -3.84 -9.64
C THR A 107 18.78 -2.52 -9.76
N ALA A 108 18.31 -2.01 -8.62
CA ALA A 108 17.66 -0.70 -8.56
C ALA A 108 18.55 0.29 -7.80
N TYR A 109 18.72 1.47 -8.38
CA TYR A 109 19.59 2.53 -7.89
C TYR A 109 18.77 3.76 -7.55
N SER A 110 19.08 4.39 -6.42
CA SER A 110 18.46 5.63 -5.99
C SER A 110 19.46 6.49 -5.23
N LEU A 111 19.38 7.81 -5.39
CA LEU A 111 20.16 8.76 -4.60
C LEU A 111 19.41 9.12 -3.32
N LYS A 112 20.12 9.36 -2.21
CA LYS A 112 19.50 9.79 -0.96
C LYS A 112 18.94 11.21 -1.09
N SER A 113 19.61 12.09 -1.83
CA SER A 113 19.13 13.44 -2.14
C SER A 113 17.88 13.44 -3.02
N ASN A 114 17.78 12.49 -3.95
CA ASN A 114 16.69 12.39 -4.91
C ASN A 114 16.05 10.99 -4.90
N LYS A 115 15.07 10.80 -4.00
CA LYS A 115 14.32 9.55 -3.88
C LYS A 115 13.18 9.41 -4.89
N SER A 116 12.84 10.47 -5.61
CA SER A 116 11.78 10.43 -6.62
C SER A 116 12.28 9.89 -7.96
N LEU A 117 13.56 9.55 -8.09
CA LEU A 117 14.10 8.87 -9.25
C LEU A 117 14.68 7.51 -8.86
N ILE A 118 14.36 6.50 -9.66
CA ILE A 118 14.93 5.16 -9.54
C ILE A 118 15.40 4.72 -10.92
N LEU A 119 16.68 4.36 -11.02
CA LEU A 119 17.23 3.70 -12.19
C LEU A 119 17.17 2.20 -11.96
N VAL A 120 16.65 1.44 -12.91
CA VAL A 120 16.53 -0.02 -12.81
C VAL A 120 17.28 -0.64 -13.98
N HIS A 121 18.20 -1.56 -13.67
CA HIS A 121 19.00 -2.29 -14.64
C HIS A 121 18.71 -3.79 -14.52
N TYR A 122 18.44 -4.42 -15.66
CA TYR A 122 18.22 -5.86 -15.78
C TYR A 122 19.45 -6.47 -16.44
N GLU A 123 19.96 -7.56 -15.88
CA GLU A 123 21.19 -8.21 -16.35
C GLU A 123 20.98 -9.74 -16.36
N GLY A 124 21.55 -10.43 -17.35
CA GLY A 124 21.56 -11.89 -17.41
C GLY A 124 20.70 -12.45 -18.54
N ASP A 125 19.91 -13.49 -18.28
CA ASP A 125 19.06 -14.18 -19.26
C ASP A 125 17.62 -14.27 -18.74
N GLU A 126 16.71 -13.45 -19.28
CA GLU A 126 15.31 -13.43 -18.85
C GLU A 126 14.55 -14.74 -19.10
N THR A 127 15.03 -15.58 -20.02
CA THR A 127 14.34 -16.82 -20.41
C THR A 127 14.33 -17.88 -19.31
N VAL A 128 15.19 -17.72 -18.29
CA VAL A 128 15.20 -18.59 -17.10
C VAL A 128 13.97 -18.41 -16.22
N TYR A 129 13.22 -17.32 -16.39
CA TYR A 129 12.00 -17.08 -15.61
C TYR A 129 10.91 -18.07 -15.99
N VAL A 130 10.30 -18.68 -14.97
CA VAL A 130 9.17 -19.57 -15.12
C VAL A 130 7.93 -18.89 -14.54
N PRO A 131 6.95 -18.51 -15.39
CA PRO A 131 5.68 -17.97 -14.93
C PRO A 131 5.01 -18.89 -13.92
N VAL A 132 4.49 -18.31 -12.85
CA VAL A 132 3.71 -19.04 -11.85
C VAL A 132 2.36 -18.37 -11.68
N GLY A 133 1.34 -19.21 -11.49
CA GLY A 133 0.02 -18.73 -11.09
C GLY A 133 0.03 -18.16 -9.67
N HIS A 134 -1.07 -17.52 -9.31
CA HIS A 134 -1.27 -17.04 -7.95
C HIS A 134 -1.17 -18.20 -6.95
N GLY A 135 -0.54 -17.97 -5.78
CA GLY A 135 -0.19 -19.03 -4.82
C GLY A 135 -1.36 -19.87 -4.28
N ASN A 136 -2.60 -19.38 -4.41
CA ASN A 136 -3.81 -20.09 -4.01
C ASN A 136 -4.57 -20.75 -5.17
N SER A 137 -4.02 -20.74 -6.39
CA SER A 137 -4.66 -21.37 -7.53
C SER A 137 -4.62 -22.89 -7.39
N LYS A 138 -5.78 -23.53 -7.57
CA LYS A 138 -5.93 -24.99 -7.61
C LYS A 138 -5.95 -25.54 -9.04
N LYS A 139 -5.84 -24.66 -10.06
CA LYS A 139 -5.83 -25.07 -11.46
C LYS A 139 -4.52 -25.80 -11.77
N SER A 140 -4.61 -26.86 -12.59
CA SER A 140 -3.44 -27.59 -13.09
C SER A 140 -2.53 -26.71 -13.94
N ASP A 141 -3.14 -25.79 -14.70
CA ASP A 141 -2.46 -24.77 -15.50
C ASP A 141 -3.04 -23.39 -15.16
N PRO A 142 -2.54 -22.74 -14.09
CA PRO A 142 -3.04 -21.45 -13.68
C PRO A 142 -2.46 -20.35 -14.58
N PRO A 143 -3.26 -19.35 -14.98
CA PRO A 143 -2.74 -18.21 -15.73
C PRO A 143 -1.65 -17.50 -14.91
N GLU A 144 -0.66 -16.95 -15.61
CA GLU A 144 0.41 -16.18 -15.01
C GLU A 144 -0.16 -15.08 -14.10
N TYR A 145 0.41 -14.94 -12.91
CA TYR A 145 -0.01 -13.90 -11.99
C TYR A 145 0.52 -12.53 -12.45
N THR A 146 -0.37 -11.69 -12.98
CA THR A 146 -0.06 -10.28 -13.20
C THR A 146 -0.18 -9.50 -11.89
N ARG A 147 0.88 -8.79 -11.51
CA ARG A 147 0.89 -7.94 -10.31
C ARG A 147 0.41 -6.54 -10.65
N THR A 148 -0.62 -6.08 -9.92
CA THR A 148 -1.10 -4.69 -9.96
C THR A 148 -0.14 -3.75 -9.22
N ALA A 149 0.07 -2.57 -9.79
CA ALA A 149 0.96 -1.54 -9.28
C ALA A 149 0.49 -0.99 -7.90
N PRO A 150 1.41 -0.75 -6.95
CA PRO A 150 1.12 -0.14 -5.66
C PRO A 150 0.36 1.20 -5.74
N SER A 151 0.64 2.07 -6.73
CA SER A 151 -0.12 3.32 -6.92
C SER A 151 -1.60 3.07 -7.15
N VAL A 152 -1.95 2.07 -7.98
CA VAL A 152 -3.33 1.67 -8.28
C VAL A 152 -4.00 1.13 -7.03
N LEU A 153 -3.30 0.26 -6.28
CA LEU A 153 -3.83 -0.29 -5.04
C LEU A 153 -4.09 0.82 -4.00
N ARG A 154 -3.17 1.79 -3.87
CA ARG A 154 -3.34 2.95 -2.97
C ARG A 154 -4.49 3.85 -3.40
N LYS A 155 -4.65 4.09 -4.71
CA LYS A 155 -5.79 4.86 -5.24
C LYS A 155 -7.10 4.17 -4.88
N ILE A 156 -7.20 2.86 -5.13
CA ILE A 156 -8.38 2.06 -4.77
C ILE A 156 -8.64 2.13 -3.27
N GLU A 157 -7.60 2.00 -2.43
CA GLU A 157 -7.73 2.08 -0.97
C GLU A 157 -8.24 3.45 -0.52
N GLN A 158 -7.79 4.53 -1.17
CA GLN A 158 -8.29 5.88 -0.92
C GLN A 158 -9.75 6.07 -1.36
N ASP A 159 -10.12 5.57 -2.54
CA ASP A 159 -11.50 5.63 -3.05
C ASP A 159 -12.48 4.81 -2.19
N ILE A 160 -11.99 3.76 -1.50
CA ILE A 160 -12.79 2.97 -0.55
C ILE A 160 -12.99 3.72 0.76
N ARG A 161 -11.94 4.36 1.29
CA ARG A 161 -11.97 5.12 2.55
C ARG A 161 -12.76 6.43 2.49
N SER A 162 -13.18 6.86 1.30
CA SER A 162 -14.06 8.01 1.17
C SER A 162 -15.55 7.62 1.28
N GLY A 163 -15.88 6.33 1.35
CA GLY A 163 -17.25 5.82 1.50
C GLY A 163 -18.18 6.04 0.29
N GLU A 164 -17.78 6.83 -0.71
CA GLU A 164 -18.64 7.28 -1.80
C GLU A 164 -18.95 6.19 -2.85
N LYS A 165 -18.13 5.14 -2.97
CA LYS A 165 -18.17 4.20 -4.10
C LYS A 165 -18.23 2.75 -3.65
N THR A 166 -19.05 1.95 -4.35
CA THR A 166 -19.02 0.48 -4.15
C THR A 166 -17.79 -0.15 -4.80
N ALA A 167 -17.43 -1.37 -4.39
CA ALA A 167 -16.33 -2.12 -5.01
C ALA A 167 -16.47 -2.26 -6.53
N MET A 168 -17.71 -2.40 -7.03
CA MET A 168 -17.97 -2.52 -8.46
C MET A 168 -17.76 -1.19 -9.18
N ASP A 169 -18.11 -0.06 -8.55
CA ASP A 169 -17.93 1.27 -9.13
C ASP A 169 -16.44 1.62 -9.23
N VAL A 170 -15.67 1.35 -8.17
CA VAL A 170 -14.21 1.52 -8.17
C VAL A 170 -13.55 0.64 -9.23
N TYR A 171 -13.99 -0.62 -9.37
CA TYR A 171 -13.48 -1.51 -10.42
C TYR A 171 -13.79 -0.97 -11.82
N ARG A 172 -15.04 -0.57 -12.08
CA ARG A 172 -15.48 -0.03 -13.38
C ARG A 172 -14.70 1.22 -13.74
N GLU A 173 -14.52 2.15 -12.80
CA GLU A 173 -13.73 3.36 -13.01
C GLU A 173 -12.28 3.03 -13.34
N SER A 174 -11.68 2.08 -12.59
CA SER A 174 -10.30 1.66 -12.82
C SER A 174 -10.08 1.10 -14.22
N ILE A 175 -10.99 0.25 -14.73
CA ILE A 175 -10.86 -0.34 -16.08
C ILE A 175 -11.29 0.61 -17.20
N SER A 176 -12.09 1.63 -16.89
CA SER A 176 -12.53 2.64 -17.86
C SER A 176 -11.44 3.65 -18.19
N ASN A 177 -10.28 3.58 -17.53
CA ASN A 177 -9.12 4.39 -17.84
C ASN A 177 -8.55 4.01 -19.22
N GLY A 178 -9.01 4.70 -20.27
CA GLY A 178 -8.56 4.51 -21.65
C GLY A 178 -7.09 4.86 -21.90
N SER A 179 -6.40 5.42 -20.90
CA SER A 179 -4.97 5.76 -20.97
C SER A 179 -4.06 4.53 -20.87
N VAL A 180 -4.60 3.38 -20.43
CA VAL A 180 -3.86 2.13 -20.26
C VAL A 180 -4.38 1.09 -21.25
N SER A 181 -3.50 0.63 -22.13
CA SER A 181 -3.83 -0.38 -23.15
C SER A 181 -2.83 -1.55 -23.13
N GLY A 182 -3.20 -2.65 -23.78
CA GLY A 182 -2.33 -3.81 -23.98
C GLY A 182 -1.90 -4.50 -22.67
N GLU A 183 -0.61 -4.82 -22.60
CA GLU A 183 0.01 -5.64 -21.53
C GLU A 183 -0.04 -4.97 -20.16
N HIS A 184 -0.13 -3.63 -20.11
CA HIS A 184 -0.19 -2.86 -18.87
C HIS A 184 -1.57 -2.79 -18.24
N GLN A 185 -2.64 -3.28 -18.90
CA GLN A 185 -3.99 -3.23 -18.32
C GLN A 185 -4.07 -3.90 -16.96
N GLY A 186 -3.50 -5.09 -16.78
CA GLY A 186 -3.51 -5.79 -15.49
C GLY A 186 -2.54 -5.22 -14.44
N VAL A 187 -1.67 -4.29 -14.85
CA VAL A 187 -0.65 -3.67 -14.00
C VAL A 187 -1.12 -2.32 -13.50
N LEU A 188 -1.58 -1.46 -14.41
CA LEU A 188 -2.00 -0.08 -14.13
C LEU A 188 -3.51 0.08 -13.90
N ASN A 189 -4.29 -0.98 -14.06
CA ASN A 189 -5.69 -1.03 -13.63
C ASN A 189 -5.92 -2.17 -12.63
N ALA A 190 -7.07 -2.14 -11.96
CA ALA A 190 -7.54 -3.24 -11.13
C ALA A 190 -7.70 -4.51 -11.98
N ARG A 191 -7.14 -5.61 -11.51
CA ARG A 191 -7.13 -6.86 -12.28
C ARG A 191 -8.51 -7.51 -12.37
N ASN A 192 -9.27 -7.47 -11.28
CA ASN A 192 -10.64 -8.00 -11.21
C ASN A 192 -11.38 -7.41 -10.01
N VAL A 193 -12.71 -7.53 -10.04
CA VAL A 193 -13.60 -7.11 -8.93
C VAL A 193 -13.18 -7.77 -7.62
N LYS A 194 -12.73 -9.04 -7.64
CA LYS A 194 -12.34 -9.77 -6.43
C LYS A 194 -11.14 -9.13 -5.71
N GLN A 195 -10.22 -8.51 -6.45
CA GLN A 195 -9.10 -7.76 -5.88
C GLN A 195 -9.62 -6.55 -5.11
N VAL A 196 -10.57 -5.80 -5.69
CA VAL A 196 -11.18 -4.63 -5.05
C VAL A 196 -11.98 -5.07 -3.82
N GLU A 197 -12.80 -6.13 -3.91
CA GLU A 197 -13.52 -6.69 -2.75
C GLU A 197 -12.59 -7.10 -1.61
N ASN A 198 -11.45 -7.72 -1.93
CA ASN A 198 -10.47 -8.10 -0.91
C ASN A 198 -9.81 -6.88 -0.26
N LEU A 199 -9.60 -5.79 -1.01
CA LEU A 199 -9.12 -4.52 -0.47
C LEU A 199 -10.17 -3.86 0.41
N VAL A 200 -11.43 -3.80 -0.03
CA VAL A 200 -12.56 -3.30 0.79
C VAL A 200 -12.62 -4.05 2.11
N ARG A 201 -12.59 -5.38 2.06
CA ARG A 201 -12.58 -6.19 3.28
C ARG A 201 -11.39 -5.84 4.19
N LYS A 202 -10.18 -5.71 3.63
CA LYS A 202 -8.97 -5.36 4.38
C LYS A 202 -9.09 -3.98 5.04
N VAL A 203 -9.55 -2.96 4.32
CA VAL A 203 -9.75 -1.60 4.85
C VAL A 203 -10.76 -1.63 5.99
N ASN A 204 -11.92 -2.27 5.77
CA ASN A 204 -12.95 -2.38 6.79
C ASN A 204 -12.48 -3.19 8.01
N GLU A 205 -11.59 -4.17 7.83
CA GLU A 205 -10.97 -4.91 8.93
C GLU A 205 -9.95 -4.07 9.70
N GLU A 206 -9.22 -3.17 9.04
CA GLU A 206 -8.27 -2.22 9.67
C GLU A 206 -8.99 -1.13 10.48
N GLU A 207 -10.17 -0.70 10.04
CA GLU A 207 -10.98 0.33 10.72
C GLU A 207 -11.86 -0.26 11.84
N ARG A 208 -12.02 -1.59 11.86
CA ARG A 208 -12.77 -2.28 12.91
C ARG A 208 -11.98 -2.26 14.22
N LEU A 209 -12.60 -1.68 15.24
CA LEU A 209 -12.14 -1.87 16.61
C LEU A 209 -12.17 -3.35 16.96
N SER A 210 -11.05 -3.85 17.51
CA SER A 210 -10.98 -5.22 17.97
C SER A 210 -11.79 -5.37 19.27
N LYS A 211 -12.14 -6.62 19.59
CA LYS A 211 -12.78 -6.92 20.88
C LYS A 211 -11.88 -6.53 22.06
N ASP A 212 -10.57 -6.65 21.87
CA ASP A 212 -9.58 -6.30 22.88
C ASP A 212 -9.53 -4.78 23.08
N ASP A 213 -9.68 -3.99 22.01
CA ASP A 213 -9.75 -2.52 22.12
C ASP A 213 -10.99 -2.07 22.92
N ILE A 214 -12.15 -2.66 22.63
CA ILE A 214 -13.39 -2.38 23.35
C ILE A 214 -13.27 -2.83 24.82
N TYR A 215 -12.71 -4.02 25.06
CA TYR A 215 -12.51 -4.54 26.41
C TYR A 215 -11.54 -3.66 27.21
N ASN A 216 -10.44 -3.23 26.60
CA ASN A 216 -9.47 -2.34 27.23
C ASN A 216 -10.09 -0.99 27.57
N LEU A 217 -10.93 -0.42 26.70
CA LEU A 217 -11.68 0.79 26.99
C LEU A 217 -12.61 0.62 28.20
N LEU A 218 -13.36 -0.49 28.28
CA LEU A 218 -14.25 -0.78 29.41
C LEU A 218 -13.47 -0.99 30.71
N LEU A 219 -12.32 -1.66 30.64
CA LEU A 219 -11.44 -1.86 31.80
C LEU A 219 -10.85 -0.54 32.29
N LEU A 220 -10.46 0.33 31.36
CA LEU A 220 -9.95 1.66 31.64
C LEU A 220 -11.04 2.52 32.30
N ALA A 221 -12.28 2.42 31.81
CA ALA A 221 -13.45 3.08 32.41
C ALA A 221 -13.73 2.58 33.83
N TYR A 222 -13.60 1.28 34.07
CA TYR A 222 -13.78 0.70 35.40
C TYR A 222 -12.71 1.15 36.40
N HIS A 223 -11.46 1.31 35.97
CA HIS A 223 -10.36 1.69 36.86
C HIS A 223 -10.22 3.19 37.09
N MET A 224 -10.66 4.03 36.15
CA MET A 224 -10.57 5.48 36.24
C MET A 224 -11.89 6.06 36.73
N ASP A 225 -12.20 5.74 37.99
CA ASP A 225 -13.42 6.19 38.65
C ASP A 225 -13.54 7.73 38.62
N GLY A 226 -14.70 8.22 38.17
CA GLY A 226 -14.98 9.64 38.02
C GLY A 226 -14.35 10.34 36.81
N PHE A 227 -13.56 9.68 35.96
CA PHE A 227 -12.99 10.30 34.75
C PHE A 227 -13.67 9.83 33.45
N ILE A 228 -14.08 8.56 33.39
CA ILE A 228 -14.94 8.05 32.31
C ILE A 228 -16.33 7.85 32.89
N HIS A 229 -17.29 8.61 32.37
CA HIS A 229 -18.64 8.65 32.91
C HIS A 229 -19.58 7.68 32.21
N GLU A 230 -19.40 7.50 30.91
CA GLU A 230 -20.23 6.61 30.12
C GLU A 230 -19.43 6.00 28.97
N VAL A 231 -19.68 4.73 28.69
CA VAL A 231 -19.22 4.05 27.47
C VAL A 231 -20.42 3.31 26.89
N THR A 232 -20.93 3.80 25.76
CA THR A 232 -21.97 3.13 24.99
C THR A 232 -21.30 2.39 23.85
N VAL A 233 -21.55 1.08 23.71
CA VAL A 233 -20.90 0.25 22.66
C VAL A 233 -21.84 -0.03 21.49
N PHE A 234 -23.14 0.18 21.65
CA PHE A 234 -24.17 -0.05 20.63
C PHE A 234 -25.32 0.97 20.77
N PRO A 235 -25.87 1.54 19.67
CA PRO A 235 -25.59 1.23 18.26
C PRO A 235 -24.23 1.72 17.76
N ASP A 236 -23.72 2.80 18.34
CA ASP A 236 -22.41 3.39 18.02
C ASP A 236 -21.51 3.36 19.26
N LEU A 237 -20.20 3.26 19.06
CA LEU A 237 -19.24 3.39 20.17
C LEU A 237 -19.06 4.87 20.52
N SER A 238 -19.54 5.26 21.70
CA SER A 238 -19.31 6.59 22.26
C SER A 238 -18.77 6.47 23.68
N SER A 239 -17.92 7.42 24.08
CA SER A 239 -17.42 7.51 25.45
C SER A 239 -17.44 8.95 25.94
N ILE A 240 -18.03 9.18 27.10
CA ILE A 240 -18.01 10.49 27.77
C ILE A 240 -16.83 10.49 28.75
N ILE A 241 -15.84 11.30 28.43
CA ILE A 241 -14.62 11.46 29.23
C ILE A 241 -14.59 12.91 29.70
N ALA A 242 -14.60 13.12 31.01
CA ALA A 242 -14.54 14.44 31.60
C ALA A 242 -13.87 14.37 32.97
N LEU A 243 -13.21 15.46 33.35
CA LEU A 243 -12.78 15.62 34.73
C LEU A 243 -14.02 15.95 35.59
N PRO A 244 -14.11 15.43 36.83
CA PRO A 244 -15.22 15.73 37.73
C PRO A 244 -15.50 17.23 37.88
N GLU A 245 -14.43 18.05 37.89
CA GLU A 245 -14.52 19.50 38.00
C GLU A 245 -15.19 20.13 36.78
N MET A 246 -14.94 19.60 35.57
CA MET A 246 -15.60 20.08 34.34
C MET A 246 -17.09 19.74 34.35
N ILE A 247 -17.46 18.55 34.80
CA ILE A 247 -18.88 18.18 34.96
C ILE A 247 -19.54 19.07 36.00
N SER A 248 -18.89 19.35 37.12
CA SER A 248 -19.42 20.26 38.14
C SER A 248 -19.68 21.66 37.57
N ILE A 249 -18.77 22.19 36.74
CA ILE A 249 -18.94 23.49 36.10
C ILE A 249 -20.08 23.46 35.07
N VAL A 250 -20.15 22.41 34.25
CA VAL A 250 -21.23 22.27 33.27
C VAL A 250 -22.59 22.14 33.97
N ASN A 251 -22.69 21.33 35.03
CA ASN A 251 -23.91 21.22 35.83
C ASN A 251 -24.29 22.57 36.46
N GLN A 252 -23.33 23.34 37.00
CA GLN A 252 -23.59 24.69 37.53
C GLN A 252 -24.04 25.69 36.44
N LEU A 253 -23.54 25.55 35.21
CA LEU A 253 -23.94 26.36 34.07
C LEU A 253 -25.33 25.96 33.53
N LEU A 254 -25.67 24.67 33.61
CA LEU A 254 -26.96 24.12 33.20
C LEU A 254 -28.05 24.30 34.27
N ASP A 255 -27.71 24.35 35.55
CA ASP A 255 -28.60 24.61 36.70
C ASP A 255 -29.15 26.05 36.73
N VAL A 256 -28.93 26.85 35.69
CA VAL A 256 -29.71 28.06 35.45
C VAL A 256 -31.07 27.67 34.83
N ASN A 257 -31.99 27.25 35.71
CA ASN A 257 -33.45 27.05 35.53
C ASN A 257 -34.00 25.67 35.15
N THR A 258 -33.85 24.64 36.00
CA THR A 258 -34.89 23.60 36.12
C THR A 258 -34.98 23.08 37.56
N GLU A 259 -36.14 23.27 38.19
CA GLU A 259 -36.47 22.85 39.58
C GLU A 259 -36.73 21.34 39.75
N ASP A 260 -36.16 20.47 38.91
CA ASP A 260 -36.38 19.02 39.00
C ASP A 260 -35.04 18.27 39.13
N ASP A 261 -34.88 17.55 40.24
CA ASP A 261 -33.74 16.69 40.64
C ASP A 261 -33.54 15.48 39.70
N VAL A 262 -33.29 15.72 38.41
CA VAL A 262 -32.84 14.70 37.46
C VAL A 262 -31.51 15.16 36.88
N PRO A 263 -30.42 14.38 36.97
CA PRO A 263 -29.16 14.76 36.33
C PRO A 263 -29.37 14.89 34.81
N LEU A 264 -29.37 16.14 34.34
CA LEU A 264 -29.64 16.57 32.96
C LEU A 264 -28.73 15.93 31.90
N PHE A 265 -27.56 15.41 32.29
CA PHE A 265 -26.67 14.71 31.37
C PHE A 265 -27.30 13.46 30.75
N SER A 266 -28.20 12.77 31.46
CA SER A 266 -28.89 11.60 30.90
C SER A 266 -30.01 11.99 29.92
N SER A 267 -30.52 13.22 29.97
CA SER A 267 -31.64 13.70 29.13
C SER A 267 -31.19 14.62 27.98
N MET A 268 -29.97 15.14 28.01
CA MET A 268 -29.39 15.98 26.94
C MET A 268 -28.70 15.22 25.81
N ILE A 269 -28.66 13.89 25.86
CA ILE A 269 -28.08 13.02 24.82
C ILE A 269 -28.57 13.36 23.39
N PRO A 270 -29.84 13.78 23.15
CA PRO A 270 -30.28 14.15 21.80
C PRO A 270 -29.90 15.58 21.34
N LEU A 271 -29.46 16.47 22.25
CA LEU A 271 -29.28 17.91 21.97
C LEU A 271 -27.82 18.36 22.01
N LEU A 272 -26.95 17.66 22.75
CA LEU A 272 -25.50 17.89 22.73
C LEU A 272 -24.77 17.05 21.66
N SER A 273 -25.49 16.29 20.83
CA SER A 273 -24.96 15.75 19.56
C SER A 273 -24.80 16.88 18.54
N VAL A 274 -24.10 17.94 18.91
CA VAL A 274 -23.50 18.86 17.94
C VAL A 274 -22.33 18.10 17.34
N GLU A 275 -22.57 17.57 16.15
CA GLU A 275 -21.59 17.26 15.11
C GLU A 275 -20.14 17.12 15.60
N THR A 276 -19.85 15.99 16.24
CA THR A 276 -18.55 15.35 16.01
C THR A 276 -18.80 14.19 15.07
N SER A 277 -19.12 14.54 13.82
CA SER A 277 -18.89 13.70 12.65
C SER A 277 -17.37 13.55 12.41
N LEU A 278 -16.66 13.07 13.43
CA LEU A 278 -15.42 12.35 13.23
C LEU A 278 -15.87 10.90 13.11
N PHE A 279 -15.68 10.30 11.93
CA PHE A 279 -16.23 9.01 11.50
C PHE A 279 -17.60 9.09 10.82
N HIS A 280 -17.58 9.53 9.57
CA HIS A 280 -18.38 8.88 8.53
C HIS A 280 -17.43 8.15 7.56
N PRO A 281 -17.88 7.00 7.01
CA PRO A 281 -17.06 6.03 6.26
C PRO A 281 -16.50 6.55 4.94
#